data_AF-A0A2M9PGI8-F1
#
_entry.id   AF-A0A2M9PGI8-F1
#
_cell.length_a   1.000
_cell.length_b   1.000
_cell.length_c   1.000
_cell.angle_alpha   90.00
_cell.angle_beta   90.00
_cell.angle_gamma   90.00
#
_symmetry.space_group_name_H-M   'P 1'
#
loop_
_entity.id
_entity.type
_entity.pdbx_description
1 polymer ?
#
loop_
_entity_poly.entity_id
_entity_poly.type
_entity_poly.pdbx_seq_one_letter_code
_entity_poly.pdbx_strand_id
1 'polypeptide(L)'
;MGEGWARGIAIDVTKNSVIRDNMVYDNYGEGLGGLSSSRLSFVGNTAHDNYSVQMYFDNSQYITARDNLVFHTGDRDYYRGGKPGTGMLIANEYAEFQKHSTGYVVTDNTLAGVGAPKYDGSYGWGGGLSNSTIAPNEILSAAAVQSDWTYLG
;
A
#
# COMPACT_ATOMS: atom_id res chain seq x y z
N MET A 1 -9.76 15.79 12.59
CA MET A 1 -8.84 14.63 12.64
C MET A 1 -9.70 13.38 12.77
N GLY A 2 -10.03 12.73 11.65
CA GLY A 2 -10.62 11.39 11.70
C GLY A 2 -9.52 10.41 12.09
N GLU A 3 -9.82 9.47 12.99
CA GLU A 3 -8.85 8.52 13.55
C GLU A 3 -8.25 7.65 12.43
N GLY A 4 -6.99 7.92 12.06
CA GLY A 4 -6.25 7.08 11.12
C GLY A 4 -5.76 5.80 11.81
N TRP A 5 -5.66 4.70 11.06
CA TRP A 5 -5.05 3.48 11.56
C TRP A 5 -3.57 3.71 11.87
N ALA A 6 -3.04 3.01 12.90
CA ALA A 6 -1.61 2.96 13.11
C ALA A 6 -0.92 2.39 11.87
N ARG A 7 0.26 2.89 11.50
CA ARG A 7 1.03 2.45 10.34
C ARG A 7 2.36 1.89 10.80
N GLY A 8 2.80 0.77 10.21
CA GLY A 8 4.09 0.16 10.50
C GLY A 8 5.26 1.09 10.15
N ILE A 9 5.30 1.59 8.91
CA ILE A 9 6.21 2.68 8.50
C ILE A 9 5.43 3.67 7.63
N ALA A 10 5.48 4.94 7.98
CA ALA A 10 4.78 6.01 7.26
C ALA A 10 5.66 7.22 7.00
N ILE A 11 5.38 7.89 5.87
CA ILE A 11 5.98 9.18 5.50
C ILE A 11 4.87 10.20 5.25
N ASP A 12 4.81 11.22 6.09
CA ASP A 12 3.73 12.19 6.09
C ASP A 12 4.20 13.61 5.82
N VAL A 13 3.43 14.35 5.03
CA VAL A 13 3.60 15.79 4.76
C VAL A 13 5.04 16.16 4.36
N THR A 14 5.61 15.41 3.41
CA THR A 14 6.98 15.65 2.95
C THR A 14 7.18 15.33 1.46
N LYS A 15 8.41 15.51 0.97
CA LYS A 15 8.80 15.20 -0.40
C LYS A 15 10.19 14.58 -0.50
N ASN A 16 10.42 13.80 -1.55
CA ASN A 16 11.71 13.20 -1.91
C ASN A 16 12.27 12.24 -0.84
N SER A 17 11.48 11.26 -0.44
CA SER A 17 11.88 10.25 0.54
C SER A 17 11.79 8.83 -0.01
N VAL A 18 12.52 7.91 0.59
CA VAL A 18 12.61 6.51 0.15
C VAL A 18 12.37 5.57 1.33
N ILE A 19 11.51 4.58 1.13
CA ILE A 19 11.33 3.41 1.99
C ILE A 19 11.72 2.20 1.15
N ARG A 20 12.76 1.48 1.55
CA ARG A 20 13.27 0.34 0.78
C ARG A 20 13.79 -0.78 1.63
N ASP A 21 13.65 -2.00 1.12
CA ASP A 21 14.23 -3.21 1.71
C ASP A 21 13.76 -3.43 3.16
N ASN A 22 12.49 -3.12 3.46
CA ASN A 22 11.87 -3.34 4.77
C ASN A 22 10.89 -4.50 4.72
N MET A 23 10.64 -5.11 5.89
CA MET A 23 9.57 -6.08 6.09
C MET A 23 8.60 -5.55 7.15
N VAL A 24 7.32 -5.39 6.79
CA VAL A 24 6.27 -4.84 7.68
C VAL A 24 5.05 -5.76 7.70
N TYR A 25 4.76 -6.33 8.86
CA TYR A 25 3.74 -7.37 9.00
C TYR A 25 3.12 -7.42 10.40
N ASP A 26 2.07 -8.25 10.54
CA ASP A 26 1.43 -8.61 11.82
C ASP A 26 1.01 -7.41 12.67
N ASN A 27 0.34 -6.43 12.05
CA ASN A 27 -0.14 -5.25 12.76
C ASN A 27 -1.65 -5.00 12.58
N TYR A 28 -2.27 -4.41 13.62
CA TYR A 28 -3.71 -4.11 13.68
C TYR A 28 -4.11 -2.80 12.99
N GLY A 29 -3.29 -2.31 12.07
CA GLY A 29 -3.54 -1.12 11.27
C GLY A 29 -3.11 -1.31 9.81
N GLU A 30 -2.32 -0.39 9.32
CA GLU A 30 -1.80 -0.37 7.96
C GLU A 30 -0.31 -0.73 7.94
N GLY A 31 0.17 -1.27 6.81
CA GLY A 31 1.57 -1.60 6.64
C GLY A 31 2.44 -0.37 6.35
N LEU A 32 2.79 -0.21 5.08
CA LEU A 32 3.62 0.89 4.58
C LEU A 32 2.73 2.01 4.03
N GLY A 33 3.09 3.28 4.21
CA GLY A 33 2.26 4.32 3.60
C GLY A 33 2.88 5.70 3.45
N GLY A 34 2.22 6.50 2.62
CA GLY A 34 2.52 7.91 2.43
C GLY A 34 1.26 8.73 2.46
N LEU A 35 1.20 9.73 3.36
CA LEU A 35 0.06 10.65 3.47
C LEU A 35 0.49 12.06 3.07
N SER A 36 -0.33 12.74 2.26
CA SER A 36 -0.15 14.17 1.97
C SER A 36 1.24 14.54 1.45
N SER A 37 1.89 13.61 0.74
CA SER A 37 3.31 13.68 0.38
C SER A 37 3.54 13.58 -1.13
N SER A 38 4.75 13.88 -1.60
CA SER A 38 5.08 13.72 -3.02
C SER A 38 6.47 13.18 -3.31
N ARG A 39 6.66 12.53 -4.46
CA ARG A 39 7.96 11.98 -4.89
C ARG A 39 8.53 11.01 -3.85
N LEU A 40 7.70 10.07 -3.41
CA LEU A 40 8.13 9.00 -2.52
C LEU A 40 8.44 7.75 -3.33
N SER A 41 9.46 7.00 -2.90
CA SER A 41 9.80 5.70 -3.49
C SER A 41 9.67 4.60 -2.45
N PHE A 42 8.88 3.58 -2.76
CA PHE A 42 8.70 2.36 -1.99
C PHE A 42 9.23 1.19 -2.83
N VAL A 43 10.43 0.71 -2.54
CA VAL A 43 11.14 -0.23 -3.42
C VAL A 43 11.61 -1.46 -2.66
N GLY A 44 11.36 -2.67 -3.18
CA GLY A 44 11.92 -3.89 -2.59
C GLY A 44 11.39 -4.22 -1.19
N ASN A 45 10.26 -3.64 -0.78
CA ASN A 45 9.70 -3.91 0.54
C ASN A 45 8.80 -5.15 0.51
N THR A 46 8.69 -5.81 1.65
CA THR A 46 7.74 -6.88 1.91
C THR A 46 6.67 -6.39 2.88
N ALA A 47 5.39 -6.55 2.52
CA ALA A 47 4.27 -6.22 3.40
C ALA A 47 3.20 -7.31 3.37
N HIS A 48 2.88 -7.88 4.54
CA HIS A 48 1.84 -8.90 4.64
C HIS A 48 1.09 -8.85 5.98
N ASP A 49 -0.12 -9.41 6.00
CA ASP A 49 -0.91 -9.60 7.23
C ASP A 49 -1.08 -8.34 8.10
N ASN A 50 -1.12 -7.16 7.48
CA ASN A 50 -1.56 -5.93 8.13
C ASN A 50 -3.09 -5.79 7.99
N TYR A 51 -3.75 -5.37 9.07
CA TYR A 51 -5.22 -5.42 9.21
C TYR A 51 -6.02 -4.70 8.12
N SER A 52 -5.62 -3.49 7.73
CA SER A 52 -6.39 -2.63 6.83
C SER A 52 -5.88 -2.70 5.39
N VAL A 53 -4.63 -2.25 5.18
CA VAL A 53 -3.98 -2.15 3.87
C VAL A 53 -2.50 -2.46 4.03
N GLN A 54 -1.91 -3.25 3.13
CA GLN A 54 -0.48 -3.57 3.18
C GLN A 54 0.37 -2.37 2.75
N MET A 55 -0.03 -1.67 1.68
CA MET A 55 0.58 -0.40 1.26
C MET A 55 -0.48 0.66 0.92
N TYR A 56 -0.49 1.79 1.62
CA TYR A 56 -1.50 2.84 1.44
C TYR A 56 -0.89 4.19 1.04
N PHE A 57 -1.32 4.68 -0.12
CA PHE A 57 -0.92 5.98 -0.65
C PHE A 57 -2.12 6.91 -0.69
N ASP A 58 -2.30 7.68 0.37
CA ASP A 58 -3.42 8.60 0.50
C ASP A 58 -2.96 10.04 0.31
N ASN A 59 -3.73 10.83 -0.44
CA ASN A 59 -3.42 12.23 -0.67
C ASN A 59 -1.99 12.45 -1.18
N SER A 60 -1.51 11.60 -2.09
CA SER A 60 -0.10 11.60 -2.48
C SER A 60 0.11 11.73 -3.98
N GLN A 61 1.32 12.12 -4.37
CA GLN A 61 1.65 12.47 -5.75
C GLN A 61 3.02 11.94 -6.16
N TYR A 62 3.16 11.51 -7.41
CA TYR A 62 4.44 11.07 -7.97
C TYR A 62 5.07 9.93 -7.17
N ILE A 63 4.26 8.95 -6.74
CA ILE A 63 4.74 7.79 -5.99
C ILE A 63 5.35 6.78 -6.95
N THR A 64 6.50 6.23 -6.57
CA THR A 64 7.09 5.05 -7.17
C THR A 64 6.92 3.89 -6.21
N ALA A 65 6.23 2.82 -6.62
CA ALA A 65 6.15 1.57 -5.88
C ALA A 65 6.57 0.42 -6.83
N ARG A 66 7.77 -0.13 -6.62
CA ARG A 66 8.36 -1.16 -7.49
C ARG A 66 9.02 -2.28 -6.73
N ASP A 67 9.05 -3.47 -7.32
CA ASP A 67 9.75 -4.63 -6.80
C ASP A 67 9.31 -5.01 -5.37
N ASN A 68 8.10 -4.62 -4.94
CA ASN A 68 7.59 -4.96 -3.61
C ASN A 68 6.87 -6.31 -3.66
N LEU A 69 6.98 -7.05 -2.55
CA LEU A 69 6.26 -8.29 -2.30
C LEU A 69 5.10 -8.03 -1.33
N VAL A 70 3.86 -8.20 -1.79
CA VAL A 70 2.67 -7.89 -1.01
C VAL A 70 1.72 -9.07 -0.97
N PHE A 71 1.40 -9.59 0.21
CA PHE A 71 0.60 -10.80 0.30
C PHE A 71 -0.16 -10.91 1.62
N HIS A 72 -0.88 -12.02 1.79
CA HIS A 72 -1.38 -12.46 3.09
C HIS A 72 -1.02 -13.92 3.27
N THR A 73 -0.69 -14.35 4.48
CA THR A 73 -0.45 -15.78 4.79
C THR A 73 -1.76 -16.54 4.99
N GLY A 74 -2.86 -15.82 5.19
CA GLY A 74 -4.16 -16.40 5.54
C GLY A 74 -4.43 -16.42 7.04
N ASP A 75 -3.55 -15.80 7.83
CA ASP A 75 -3.78 -15.56 9.24
C ASP A 75 -5.02 -14.67 9.44
N ARG A 76 -6.02 -15.22 10.14
CA ARG A 76 -7.31 -14.58 10.34
C ARG A 76 -7.29 -13.55 11.47
N ASP A 77 -6.25 -13.52 12.29
CA ASP A 77 -6.13 -12.54 13.37
C ASP A 77 -6.02 -11.11 12.82
N TYR A 78 -5.51 -10.96 11.60
CA TYR A 78 -5.37 -9.69 10.89
C TYR A 78 -6.42 -9.48 9.80
N TYR A 79 -7.51 -10.25 9.80
CA TYR A 79 -8.58 -10.06 8.82
C TYR A 79 -9.51 -8.91 9.21
N ARG A 80 -9.78 -8.01 8.26
CA ARG A 80 -10.82 -6.98 8.40
C ARG A 80 -12.12 -7.46 7.79
N GLY A 81 -13.14 -7.61 8.64
CA GLY A 81 -14.46 -8.07 8.19
C GLY A 81 -14.43 -9.49 7.59
N GLY A 82 -13.56 -10.35 8.10
CA GLY A 82 -13.41 -11.74 7.65
C GLY A 82 -12.65 -11.92 6.34
N LYS A 83 -11.95 -10.89 5.86
CA LYS A 83 -11.10 -10.94 4.66
C LYS A 83 -9.72 -10.35 4.92
N PRO A 84 -8.69 -10.75 4.16
CA PRO A 84 -7.40 -10.06 4.18
C PRO A 84 -7.54 -8.56 3.92
N GLY A 85 -6.63 -7.78 4.49
CA GLY A 85 -6.45 -6.36 4.15
C GLY A 85 -6.14 -6.16 2.66
N THR A 86 -6.41 -4.96 2.16
CA THR A 86 -6.15 -4.63 0.74
C THR A 86 -4.65 -4.63 0.47
N GLY A 87 -4.21 -5.13 -0.69
CA GLY A 87 -2.78 -5.17 -1.05
C GLY A 87 -2.19 -3.76 -1.18
N MET A 88 -2.48 -3.08 -2.27
CA MET A 88 -2.05 -1.68 -2.48
C MET A 88 -3.27 -0.81 -2.76
N LEU A 89 -3.41 0.27 -2.00
CA LEU A 89 -4.52 1.21 -2.14
C LEU A 89 -4.00 2.63 -2.41
N ILE A 90 -4.66 3.31 -3.33
CA ILE A 90 -4.51 4.73 -3.58
C ILE A 90 -5.85 5.40 -3.29
N ALA A 91 -5.85 6.46 -2.49
CA ALA A 91 -7.06 7.21 -2.17
C ALA A 91 -6.76 8.71 -2.09
N ASN A 92 -7.85 9.48 -2.03
CA ASN A 92 -7.83 10.89 -1.70
C ASN A 92 -8.86 11.13 -0.59
N GLU A 93 -8.62 10.61 0.60
CA GLU A 93 -9.46 10.88 1.76
C GLU A 93 -9.44 12.37 2.14
N TYR A 94 -10.34 12.80 3.03
CA TYR A 94 -10.24 14.15 3.58
C TYR A 94 -9.03 14.22 4.52
N ALA A 95 -8.01 14.96 4.09
CA ALA A 95 -6.80 15.19 4.87
C ALA A 95 -6.60 16.68 5.14
N GLU A 96 -5.80 17.00 6.15
CA GLU A 96 -5.40 18.38 6.44
C GLU A 96 -4.71 19.04 5.24
N PHE A 97 -3.87 18.27 4.55
CA PHE A 97 -3.15 18.71 3.35
C PHE A 97 -3.60 17.89 2.15
N GLN A 98 -4.66 18.35 1.50
CA GLN A 98 -5.25 17.68 0.35
C GLN A 98 -4.29 17.67 -0.85
N LYS A 99 -4.15 16.52 -1.51
CA LYS A 99 -3.47 16.41 -2.82
C LYS A 99 -4.25 15.47 -3.74
N HIS A 100 -4.27 15.80 -5.03
CA HIS A 100 -4.81 14.92 -6.05
C HIS A 100 -3.85 13.77 -6.35
N SER A 101 -4.36 12.55 -6.42
CA SER A 101 -3.60 11.40 -6.90
C SER A 101 -3.20 11.51 -8.38
N THR A 102 -1.91 11.76 -8.63
CA THR A 102 -1.35 11.87 -9.99
C THR A 102 0.11 11.42 -10.05
N GLY A 103 0.55 10.96 -11.22
CA GLY A 103 1.97 10.67 -11.47
C GLY A 103 2.50 9.37 -10.85
N TYR A 104 1.62 8.43 -10.47
CA TYR A 104 2.05 7.19 -9.85
C TYR A 104 2.72 6.26 -10.86
N VAL A 105 3.75 5.54 -10.41
CA VAL A 105 4.30 4.38 -11.10
C VAL A 105 4.32 3.21 -10.12
N VAL A 106 3.31 2.35 -10.22
CA VAL A 106 3.12 1.14 -9.40
C VAL A 106 3.28 -0.07 -10.31
N THR A 107 4.51 -0.51 -10.51
CA THR A 107 4.86 -1.55 -11.48
C THR A 107 5.81 -2.57 -10.87
N ASP A 108 5.90 -3.76 -11.46
CA ASP A 108 6.90 -4.76 -11.13
C ASP A 108 6.81 -5.25 -9.68
N ASN A 109 5.62 -5.20 -9.09
CA ASN A 109 5.35 -5.76 -7.76
C ASN A 109 4.72 -7.15 -7.90
N THR A 110 4.96 -8.01 -6.92
CA THR A 110 4.28 -9.32 -6.79
C THR A 110 3.22 -9.21 -5.70
N LEU A 111 1.95 -9.41 -6.07
CA LEU A 111 0.80 -9.35 -5.19
C LEU A 111 0.09 -10.70 -5.12
N ALA A 112 0.11 -11.38 -3.96
CA ALA A 112 -0.49 -12.71 -3.81
C ALA A 112 -1.65 -12.71 -2.81
N GLY A 113 -2.83 -13.14 -3.26
CA GLY A 113 -4.03 -13.25 -2.42
C GLY A 113 -4.70 -11.93 -2.03
N VAL A 114 -4.05 -10.79 -2.29
CA VAL A 114 -4.52 -9.45 -1.93
C VAL A 114 -5.13 -8.65 -3.09
N GLY A 115 -5.11 -9.22 -4.30
CA GLY A 115 -5.62 -8.59 -5.52
C GLY A 115 -4.65 -7.59 -6.15
N ALA A 116 -5.09 -6.93 -7.24
CA ALA A 116 -4.31 -5.91 -7.93
C ALA A 116 -4.33 -4.55 -7.18
N PRO A 117 -3.33 -3.67 -7.42
CA PRO A 117 -3.38 -2.29 -6.90
C PRO A 117 -4.68 -1.59 -7.29
N LYS A 118 -5.28 -0.88 -6.33
CA LYS A 118 -6.59 -0.23 -6.49
C LYS A 118 -6.49 1.26 -6.25
N TYR A 119 -7.17 2.05 -7.07
CA TYR A 119 -7.59 3.40 -6.70
C TYR A 119 -9.03 3.36 -6.20
N ASP A 120 -9.31 3.95 -5.03
CA ASP A 120 -10.66 4.08 -4.50
C ASP A 120 -11.11 5.54 -4.50
N GLY A 121 -11.88 5.90 -5.53
CA GLY A 121 -12.45 7.23 -5.68
C GLY A 121 -13.69 7.50 -4.83
N SER A 122 -14.19 6.50 -4.09
CA SER A 122 -15.33 6.69 -3.18
C SER A 122 -14.91 7.28 -1.83
N TYR A 123 -13.61 7.37 -1.57
CA TYR A 123 -13.05 7.81 -0.31
C TYR A 123 -12.91 9.34 -0.28
N GLY A 124 -13.47 9.95 0.77
CA GLY A 124 -13.32 11.37 1.10
C GLY A 124 -13.52 12.34 -0.06
N TRP A 125 -12.43 13.00 -0.46
CA TRP A 125 -12.42 14.07 -1.45
C TRP A 125 -12.47 13.58 -2.89
N GLY A 126 -12.06 12.34 -3.16
CA GLY A 126 -12.06 11.76 -4.51
C GLY A 126 -11.19 12.56 -5.49
N GLY A 127 -11.64 12.76 -6.73
CA GLY A 127 -10.93 13.56 -7.74
C GLY A 127 -10.11 12.78 -8.77
N GLY A 128 -10.06 11.46 -8.64
CA GLY A 128 -9.51 10.53 -9.63
C GLY A 128 -8.01 10.26 -9.49
N LEU A 129 -7.57 9.29 -10.28
CA LEU A 129 -6.16 8.98 -10.53
C LEU A 129 -5.82 9.40 -11.96
N SER A 130 -4.78 10.21 -12.13
CA SER A 130 -4.37 10.73 -13.45
C SER A 130 -2.87 10.54 -13.71
N ASN A 131 -2.46 10.55 -14.99
CA ASN A 131 -1.07 10.48 -15.41
C ASN A 131 -0.25 9.38 -14.70
N SER A 132 -0.86 8.21 -14.52
CA SER A 132 -0.32 7.15 -13.67
C SER A 132 -0.24 5.83 -14.43
N THR A 133 0.78 5.04 -14.11
CA THR A 133 1.01 3.69 -14.60
C THR A 133 0.94 2.74 -13.41
N ILE A 134 -0.06 1.86 -13.38
CA ILE A 134 -0.31 0.94 -12.25
C ILE A 134 -0.12 -0.54 -12.63
N ALA A 135 0.47 -0.80 -13.80
CA ALA A 135 0.72 -2.12 -14.35
C ALA A 135 1.90 -2.03 -15.34
N PRO A 136 2.63 -3.14 -15.59
CA PRO A 136 2.37 -4.51 -15.14
C PRO A 136 2.72 -4.77 -13.67
N ASN A 137 2.04 -5.73 -13.05
CA ASN A 137 2.36 -6.33 -11.75
C ASN A 137 2.03 -7.83 -11.84
N GLU A 138 2.73 -8.67 -11.09
CA GLU A 138 2.42 -10.09 -11.00
C GLU A 138 1.32 -10.30 -9.95
N ILE A 139 0.14 -10.77 -10.39
CA ILE A 139 -1.01 -10.97 -9.51
C ILE A 139 -1.26 -12.47 -9.36
N LEU A 140 -1.06 -12.98 -8.15
CA LEU A 140 -1.12 -14.41 -7.82
C LEU A 140 -2.29 -14.70 -6.88
N SER A 141 -2.74 -15.97 -6.87
CA SER A 141 -3.70 -16.44 -5.89
C SER A 141 -3.03 -16.64 -4.52
N ALA A 142 -3.84 -16.71 -3.46
CA ALA A 142 -3.34 -17.02 -2.12
C ALA A 142 -2.59 -18.37 -2.04
N ALA A 143 -2.89 -19.32 -2.93
CA ALA A 143 -2.21 -20.62 -2.97
C ALA A 143 -0.75 -20.55 -3.47
N ALA A 144 -0.33 -19.41 -4.04
CA ALA A 144 1.04 -19.20 -4.50
C ALA A 144 1.97 -18.64 -3.40
N VAL A 145 1.42 -18.27 -2.25
CA VAL A 145 2.21 -17.75 -1.12
C VAL A 145 3.12 -18.85 -0.61
N GLN A 146 4.41 -18.54 -0.52
CA GLN A 146 5.45 -19.46 -0.11
C GLN A 146 5.86 -19.18 1.34
N SER A 147 6.20 -20.23 2.08
CA SER A 147 6.55 -20.11 3.50
C SER A 147 7.85 -19.36 3.75
N ASP A 148 8.74 -19.26 2.76
CA ASP A 148 10.01 -18.53 2.84
C ASP A 148 9.84 -17.02 2.63
N TRP A 149 8.72 -16.56 2.07
CA TRP A 149 8.43 -15.13 1.90
C TRP A 149 8.32 -14.37 3.24
N THR A 150 8.01 -15.06 4.33
CA THR A 150 7.95 -14.48 5.68
C THR A 150 9.31 -14.41 6.37
N TYR A 151 10.41 -14.75 5.69
CA TYR A 151 11.76 -14.76 6.27
C TYR A 151 12.79 -14.02 5.41
N LEU A 152 12.35 -13.28 4.39
CA LEU A 152 13.24 -12.53 3.51
C LEU A 152 13.80 -11.31 4.27
N GLY A 153 15.01 -11.47 4.81
CA GLY A 153 15.84 -10.44 5.45
C GLY A 153 17.32 -10.74 5.29
#